data_AF-A0A937EZI1-F1
#
_entry.id   AF-A0A937EZI1-F1
#
_cell.length_a   1.000
_cell.length_b   1.000
_cell.length_c   1.000
_cell.angle_alpha   90.00
_cell.angle_beta   90.00
_cell.angle_gamma   90.00
#
_symmetry.space_group_name_H-M   'P 1'
#
loop_
_entity.id
_entity.type
_entity.pdbx_description
1 polymer ?
#
loop_
_entity_poly.entity_id
_entity_poly.type
_entity_poly.pdbx_seq_one_letter_code
_entity_poly.pdbx_strand_id
1 'polypeptide(L)' 'MLLRISFLEPCRDRAEWMAKNADQLRYVIPVNPRPQFRADIKGGDSFTVAWFVWVKDWSWETQGIDCPFKFITDWKGE' A
#
# COMPACT_ATOMS: atom_id res chain seq x y z
N MET A 1 -13.18 9.44 7.01
CA MET A 1 -11.78 9.87 7.24
C MET A 1 -10.87 8.95 6.43
N LEU A 2 -10.18 9.46 5.40
CA LEU A 2 -9.27 8.68 4.55
C LEU A 2 -7.88 8.72 5.19
N LEU A 3 -7.38 7.58 5.65
CA LEU A 3 -6.10 7.48 6.36
C LEU A 3 -4.95 7.21 5.39
N ARG A 4 -3.93 8.07 5.51
CA ARG A 4 -2.53 8.00 5.03
C ARG A 4 -2.28 7.33 3.67
N ILE A 5 -2.01 8.17 2.68
CA ILE A 5 -1.30 7.82 1.45
C ILE A 5 0.12 7.36 1.84
N SER A 6 0.39 6.07 1.74
CA SER A 6 1.72 5.50 2.02
C SER A 6 2.46 5.32 0.71
N PHE A 7 3.47 6.15 0.46
CA PHE A 7 4.50 5.82 -0.53
C PHE A 7 5.24 4.54 -0.08
N LEU A 8 5.68 3.72 -1.03
CA LEU A 8 6.55 2.55 -0.80
C LEU A 8 7.99 2.97 -0.40
N GLU A 9 8.15 4.10 0.29
CA GLU A 9 9.41 4.57 0.84
C GLU A 9 9.80 3.77 2.10
N PRO A 10 11.09 3.46 2.32
CA PRO A 10 11.55 2.76 3.50
C PRO A 10 11.23 3.58 4.76
N CYS A 11 10.42 3.02 5.66
CA CYS A 11 10.14 3.57 6.98
C CYS A 11 10.47 2.52 8.02
N ARG A 12 11.04 2.97 9.16
CA ARG A 12 11.66 2.13 10.20
C ARG A 12 10.80 0.95 10.71
N ASP A 13 9.47 1.07 10.72
CA ASP A 13 8.56 0.03 11.24
C ASP A 13 7.42 -0.31 10.27
N ARG A 14 7.64 -0.10 8.96
CA ARG A 14 6.59 -0.23 7.94
C ARG A 14 6.01 -1.65 7.86
N ALA A 15 6.88 -2.65 7.94
CA ALA A 15 6.48 -4.05 7.86
C ALA A 15 5.47 -4.42 8.94
N GLU A 16 5.80 -4.06 10.18
CA GLU A 16 4.97 -4.29 11.37
C GLU A 16 3.65 -3.52 11.28
N TRP A 17 3.69 -2.26 10.85
CA TRP A 17 2.49 -1.46 10.68
C TRP A 17 1.56 -2.04 9.60
N MET A 18 2.09 -2.45 8.45
CA MET A 18 1.28 -3.05 7.38
C MET A 18 0.64 -4.37 7.83
N ALA A 19 1.39 -5.23 8.51
CA ALA A 19 0.85 -6.47 9.07
C ALA A 19 -0.25 -6.20 10.10
N LYS A 20 -0.02 -5.27 11.04
CA LYS A 20 -0.98 -4.92 12.08
C LYS A 20 -2.28 -4.32 11.55
N ASN A 21 -2.22 -3.57 10.44
CA ASN A 21 -3.37 -2.88 9.87
C ASN A 21 -3.90 -3.58 8.60
N ALA A 22 -3.42 -4.78 8.26
CA ALA A 22 -3.81 -5.47 7.03
C ALA A 22 -5.32 -5.71 6.95
N ASP A 23 -5.96 -6.04 8.07
CA ASP A 23 -7.39 -6.30 8.14
C ASP A 23 -8.26 -5.05 7.85
N GLN A 24 -7.71 -3.85 8.04
CA GLN A 24 -8.37 -2.58 7.73
C GLN A 24 -8.14 -2.12 6.29
N LEU A 25 -7.24 -2.75 5.54
CA LEU A 25 -6.96 -2.39 4.15
C LEU A 25 -8.14 -2.80 3.28
N ARG A 26 -8.80 -1.82 2.65
CA ARG A 26 -9.97 -2.09 1.81
C ARG A 26 -9.69 -1.93 0.33
N TYR A 27 -8.81 -1.01 -0.04
CA TYR A 27 -8.52 -0.71 -1.44
C TYR A 27 -7.02 -0.59 -1.69
N VAL A 28 -6.60 -1.14 -2.83
CA VAL A 28 -5.30 -0.87 -3.46
C VAL A 28 -5.61 -0.35 -4.85
N ILE A 29 -5.26 0.91 -5.12
CA ILE A 29 -5.63 1.62 -6.34
C ILE A 29 -4.35 1.92 -7.12
N PRO A 30 -4.05 1.17 -8.21
CA PRO A 30 -2.97 1.52 -9.11
C PRO A 30 -3.21 2.91 -9.70
N VAL A 31 -2.21 3.78 -9.65
CA VAL A 31 -2.33 5.16 -10.16
C VAL A 31 -1.94 5.18 -11.65
N ASN A 32 -2.90 5.52 -12.51
CA ASN A 32 -2.72 5.66 -13.96
C ASN A 32 -3.51 6.88 -14.49
N PRO A 33 -2.88 7.88 -15.15
CA PRO A 33 -1.46 7.96 -15.49
C PRO A 33 -0.56 8.03 -14.26
N ARG A 34 0.64 7.44 -14.36
CA ARG A 34 1.63 7.46 -13.29
C ARG A 34 2.03 8.91 -13.00
N PRO A 35 2.06 9.35 -11.73
CA PRO A 35 2.59 10.66 -11.39
C PRO A 35 4.05 10.75 -11.80
N GLN A 36 4.44 11.92 -12.32
CA GLN A 36 5.84 12.24 -12.59
C GLN A 36 6.41 12.93 -11.34
N PHE A 37 7.29 12.24 -10.62
CA PHE A 37 7.92 12.79 -9.40
C PHE A 37 9.17 13.61 -9.71
N ARG A 38 9.80 13.33 -10.85
CA ARG A 38 11.00 14.00 -11.31
C ARG A 38 10.73 14.89 -12.52
N ALA A 39 10.95 16.19 -12.35
CA ALA A 39 10.76 17.17 -13.41
C ALA A 39 11.82 17.08 -14.52
N ASP A 40 12.96 16.44 -14.25
CA ASP A 40 14.14 16.36 -15.12
C ASP A 40 14.14 15.16 -16.09
N ILE A 41 13.20 14.22 -15.96
CA ILE A 41 13.12 13.04 -16.83
C ILE A 41 12.09 13.21 -17.95
N LYS A 42 12.47 12.80 -19.17
CA LYS A 42 11.53 12.61 -20.29
C LYS A 42 10.96 11.20 -20.22
N GLY A 43 9.66 11.09 -19.91
CA GLY A 43 8.95 9.82 -19.72
C GLY A 43 8.32 9.72 -18.32
N GLY A 44 7.55 8.65 -18.08
CA GLY A 44 7.03 8.35 -16.74
C GLY A 44 8.09 7.70 -15.87
N ASP A 45 8.04 7.91 -14.56
CA ASP A 45 8.86 7.17 -13.61
C ASP A 45 8.61 5.64 -13.76
N SER A 46 9.68 4.84 -13.69
CA SER A 46 9.63 3.36 -13.83
C SER A 46 9.00 2.65 -12.63
N PHE A 47 8.39 3.40 -11.70
CA PHE A 47 7.81 2.86 -10.48
C PHE A 47 6.30 2.68 -10.66
N THR A 48 5.80 1.50 -10.28
CA THR A 48 4.37 1.30 -10.11
C THR A 48 3.94 2.00 -8.82
N VAL A 49 3.06 2.98 -8.93
CA VAL A 49 2.48 3.70 -7.78
C VAL A 49 1.09 3.15 -7.53
N ALA A 50 0.79 2.84 -6.28
CA ALA A 50 -0.56 2.50 -5.85
C ALA A 50 -0.92 3.25 -4.56
N TRP A 51 -2.19 3.60 -4.41
CA TRP A 51 -2.73 4.09 -3.14
C TRP A 51 -3.32 2.94 -2.36
N PHE A 52 -2.92 2.83 -1.10
CA PHE A 52 -3.47 1.90 -0.14
C PHE A 52 -4.42 2.66 0.78
N VAL A 53 -5.64 2.15 0.95
CA VAL A 53 -6.68 2.83 1.72
C VAL A 53 -7.12 1.95 2.88
N TRP A 54 -6.77 2.37 4.09
CA TRP A 54 -7.22 1.77 5.34
C TRP A 54 -8.47 2.46 5.86
N VAL A 55 -9.47 1.68 6.23
CA VAL A 55 -10.74 2.17 6.78
C VAL A 55 -10.79 1.81 8.26
N LYS A 56 -10.86 2.83 9.13
CA LYS A 56 -10.70 2.72 10.59
C LYS A 56 -11.61 1.66 11.24
N ASP A 57 -12.81 1.51 10.73
CA ASP A 57 -13.85 0.62 11.27
C ASP A 57 -14.15 -0.56 10.34
N TRP A 58 -13.24 -0.85 9.40
CA TRP A 58 -13.33 -2.02 8.53
C TRP A 58 -12.52 -3.17 9.11
N SER A 59 -13.06 -4.37 8.96
CA SER A 59 -12.37 -5.61 9.26
C SER A 59 -12.90 -6.69 8.32
N TRP A 60 -12.00 -7.42 7.66
CA TRP A 60 -12.36 -8.57 6.85
C TRP A 60 -12.73 -9.74 7.77
N GLU A 61 -11.99 -9.90 8.87
CA GLU A 61 -12.24 -10.93 9.87
C GLU A 61 -13.66 -10.86 10.45
N THR A 62 -14.14 -9.67 10.85
CA THR A 62 -15.51 -9.50 11.39
C THR A 62 -16.61 -9.78 10.35
N GLN A 63 -16.27 -9.74 9.06
CA GLN A 63 -17.17 -10.12 7.97
C GLN A 63 -17.07 -11.62 7.62
N GLY A 64 -16.23 -12.39 8.33
CA GLY A 64 -16.01 -13.80 8.06
C GLY A 64 -15.24 -14.06 6.75
N ILE A 65 -14.48 -13.07 6.27
CA ILE A 65 -13.72 -13.12 5.02
C ILE A 65 -12.24 -13.05 5.36
N ASP A 66 -11.41 -13.92 4.77
CA ASP A 66 -9.95 -13.76 4.89
C ASP A 66 -9.52 -12.49 4.14
N CYS A 67 -8.67 -11.67 4.78
CA CYS A 67 -8.18 -10.45 4.16
C CYS A 67 -7.48 -10.77 2.83
N PRO A 68 -7.94 -10.22 1.69
CA PRO A 68 -7.42 -10.55 0.36
C PRO A 68 -6.03 -9.94 0.10
N PHE A 69 -5.56 -9.06 0.99
CA PHE A 69 -4.27 -8.40 0.87
C PHE A 69 -3.26 -9.07 1.79
N LYS A 70 -2.17 -9.58 1.21
CA LYS A 70 -1.03 -10.13 1.97
C LYS A 70 0.19 -9.25 1.73
N PHE A 71 0.92 -8.93 2.79
CA PHE A 71 2.16 -8.20 2.72
C PHE A 71 3.34 -9.14 2.88
N ILE A 72 4.26 -9.12 1.93
CA ILE A 72 5.54 -9.81 2.03
C ILE A 72 6.57 -8.77 2.43
N THR A 73 7.14 -8.92 3.62
CA THR A 73 8.02 -7.90 4.24
C THR A 73 9.44 -8.40 4.45
N ASP A 74 9.64 -9.71 4.35
CA ASP A 74 10.89 -10.44 4.57
C ASP A 74 11.39 -11.10 3.28
N TRP A 75 11.00 -10.56 2.11
CA TRP A 75 11.48 -11.04 0.82
C TRP A 75 13.00 -10.93 0.74
N LYS A 76 13.67 -12.07 0.88
CA LYS A 76 15.07 -12.25 0.54
C LYS A 76 15.07 -12.80 -0.88
N GLY A 77 15.34 -11.96 -1.86
CA GLY A 77 15.45 -12.41 -3.25
C GLY A 77 16.46 -13.55 -3.36
N GLU A 78 16.25 -14.43 -4.34
CA GLU A 78 17.25 -15.42 -4.76
C GLU A 78 18.54 -14.74 -5.23
#